data_AF-A0AAP2XN45-F1
#
_entry.id   AF-A0AAP2XN45-F1
#
_cell.length_a   1.000
_cell.length_b   1.000
_cell.length_c   1.000
_cell.angle_alpha   90.00
_cell.angle_beta   90.00
_cell.angle_gamma   90.00
#
_symmetry.space_group_name_H-M   'P 1'
#
loop_
_entity.id
_entity.type
_entity.pdbx_description
1 polymer ?
#
loop_
_entity_poly.entity_id
_entity_poly.type
_entity_poly.pdbx_seq_one_letter_code
_entity_poly.pdbx_strand_id
1 'polypeptide(L)' 'MAVFTSMDDPMDQEKKDMMEKQHELLADMLDLAIQELESVVEETDYCLLDHMKECKDYTSIFNCLKHRALKRYK' A
#
# COMPACT_ATOMS: atom_id res chain seq x y z
N MET A 1 5.65 22.06 -8.64
CA MET A 1 5.30 21.19 -7.50
C MET A 1 4.33 20.16 -8.01
N ALA A 2 4.78 18.91 -8.20
CA ALA A 2 3.93 17.86 -8.74
C ALA A 2 3.01 17.36 -7.63
N VAL A 3 1.71 17.62 -7.79
CA VAL A 3 0.67 16.99 -6.97
C VAL A 3 0.47 15.59 -7.56
N PHE A 4 0.98 14.57 -6.88
CA PHE A 4 0.65 13.18 -7.21
C PHE A 4 -0.72 12.86 -6.62
N THR A 5 -1.77 13.30 -7.29
CA THR A 5 -3.08 12.65 -7.15
C THR A 5 -3.03 11.40 -8.01
N SER A 6 -2.47 10.29 -7.50
CA SER A 6 -2.80 8.99 -8.09
C SER A 6 -4.25 8.71 -7.69
N MET A 7 -5.16 9.16 -8.55
CA MET A 7 -6.55 8.74 -8.54
C MET A 7 -6.59 7.22 -8.41
N ASP A 8 -7.50 6.75 -7.59
CA ASP A 8 -7.74 5.35 -7.23
C ASP A 8 -8.14 4.51 -8.45
N ASP A 9 -7.23 4.34 -9.42
CA ASP A 9 -7.51 3.57 -10.62
C ASP A 9 -7.68 2.08 -10.26
N PRO A 10 -8.71 1.42 -10.82
CA PRO A 10 -8.90 0.00 -10.63
C PRO A 10 -7.70 -0.76 -11.20
N MET A 11 -7.33 -1.85 -10.53
CA MET A 11 -6.26 -2.73 -11.00
C MET A 11 -6.61 -3.30 -12.38
N ASP A 12 -5.70 -3.17 -13.34
CA ASP A 12 -5.85 -3.77 -14.67
C ASP A 12 -5.85 -5.31 -14.62
N GLN A 13 -6.40 -5.93 -15.67
CA GLN A 13 -6.62 -7.38 -15.70
C GLN A 13 -5.31 -8.17 -15.70
N GLU A 14 -4.26 -7.66 -16.35
CA GLU A 14 -2.96 -8.32 -16.41
C GLU A 14 -2.33 -8.44 -15.01
N LYS A 15 -2.38 -7.36 -14.21
CA LYS A 15 -1.88 -7.37 -12.82
C LYS A 15 -2.70 -8.30 -11.94
N LYS A 16 -4.02 -8.37 -12.13
CA LYS A 16 -4.88 -9.33 -11.41
C LYS A 16 -4.48 -10.77 -11.71
N ASP A 17 -4.33 -11.11 -12.99
CA ASP A 17 -3.96 -12.46 -13.42
C ASP A 17 -2.58 -12.87 -12.89
N MET A 18 -1.63 -11.92 -12.79
CA MET A 18 -0.32 -12.15 -12.19
C MET A 18 -0.43 -12.46 -10.69
N MET A 19 -1.22 -11.67 -9.95
CA MET A 19 -1.42 -11.88 -8.50
C MET A 19 -2.17 -13.17 -8.19
N GLU A 20 -3.21 -13.52 -8.96
CA GLU A 20 -3.96 -14.76 -8.77
C GLU A 20 -3.07 -16.01 -8.91
N LYS A 21 -2.13 -16.00 -9.85
CA LYS A 21 -1.16 -17.10 -10.04
C LYS A 21 -0.18 -17.26 -8.88
N GLN A 22 -0.02 -16.25 -8.04
CA GLN A 22 0.96 -16.20 -6.96
C GLN A 22 0.31 -16.05 -5.57
N HIS A 23 -0.95 -16.46 -5.42
CA HIS A 23 -1.74 -16.20 -4.23
C HIS A 23 -1.06 -16.61 -2.92
N GLU A 24 -0.36 -17.74 -2.90
CA GLU A 24 0.38 -18.24 -1.72
C GLU A 24 1.53 -17.31 -1.31
N LEU A 25 2.18 -16.63 -2.27
CA LEU A 25 3.34 -15.76 -2.03
C LEU A 25 2.93 -14.31 -1.70
N LEU A 26 1.68 -13.92 -1.99
CA LEU A 26 1.23 -12.54 -1.81
C LEU A 26 1.30 -12.05 -0.35
N ALA A 27 1.08 -12.95 0.61
CA ALA A 27 1.16 -12.59 2.03
C ALA A 27 2.58 -12.19 2.42
N ASP A 28 3.59 -12.97 2.03
CA ASP A 28 4.99 -12.69 2.31
C ASP A 28 5.48 -11.45 1.56
N MET A 29 5.03 -11.26 0.31
CA MET A 29 5.35 -10.03 -0.44
C MET A 29 4.76 -8.78 0.19
N LEU A 30 3.54 -8.88 0.72
CA LEU A 30 2.91 -7.77 1.44
C LEU A 30 3.65 -7.46 2.74
N ASP A 31 4.06 -8.49 3.50
CA ASP A 31 4.85 -8.33 4.72
C ASP A 31 6.17 -7.59 4.44
N LEU A 32 6.91 -8.03 3.42
CA LEU A 32 8.14 -7.39 2.99
C LEU A 32 7.92 -5.93 2.57
N ALA A 33 6.89 -5.66 1.76
CA ALA A 33 6.59 -4.30 1.31
C ALA A 33 6.24 -3.36 2.48
N ILE A 34 5.55 -3.87 3.52
CA ILE A 34 5.23 -3.07 4.70
C ILE A 34 6.48 -2.77 5.52
N GLN A 35 7.37 -3.75 5.71
CA GLN A 35 8.64 -3.54 6.40
C GLN A 35 9.53 -2.54 5.66
N GLU A 36 9.60 -2.61 4.34
CA GLU A 36 10.33 -1.62 3.54
C GLU A 36 9.74 -0.21 3.69
N LEU A 37 8.41 -0.08 3.70
CA LEU A 37 7.74 1.20 3.93
C LEU A 37 8.00 1.75 5.34
N GLU A 38 8.03 0.89 6.36
CA GLU A 38 8.39 1.26 7.72
C GLU A 38 9.84 1.79 7.77
N SER A 39 10.79 1.10 7.15
CA SER A 39 12.18 1.57 7.04
C SER A 39 12.29 2.91 6.30
N VAL A 40 11.53 3.12 5.22
CA VAL A 40 11.52 4.41 4.50
C VAL A 40 11.02 5.54 5.40
N VAL A 41 10.03 5.30 6.26
CA VAL A 41 9.53 6.30 7.21
C VAL A 41 10.55 6.59 8.32
N GLU A 42 11.37 5.61 8.72
CA GLU A 42 12.43 5.83 9.69
C GLU A 42 13.62 6.60 9.11
N GLU A 43 13.98 6.31 7.85
CA GLU A 43 15.12 6.92 7.17
C GLU A 43 14.81 8.26 6.50
N THR A 44 13.52 8.55 6.26
CA THR A 44 13.07 9.75 5.53
C THR A 44 11.85 10.39 6.18
N ASP A 45 11.57 11.65 5.85
CA ASP A 45 10.34 12.34 6.28
C ASP A 45 9.09 11.96 5.46
N TYR A 46 9.18 10.97 4.57
CA TYR A 46 8.07 10.54 3.73
C TYR A 46 7.29 9.41 4.41
N CYS A 47 5.97 9.58 4.55
CA CYS A 47 5.09 8.55 5.08
C CYS A 47 3.78 8.45 4.31
N LEU A 48 3.09 7.32 4.46
CA LEU A 48 1.72 7.18 4.02
C LEU A 48 0.80 8.02 4.92
N LEU A 49 -0.15 8.73 4.31
CA LEU A 49 -1.19 9.46 5.00
C LEU A 49 -2.55 8.82 4.75
N ASP A 50 -3.32 8.60 5.81
CA ASP A 50 -4.72 8.21 5.70
C ASP A 50 -5.58 9.09 6.61
N HIS A 51 -6.52 9.83 6.01
CA HIS A 51 -7.36 10.81 6.71
C HIS A 51 -6.57 11.74 7.66
N MET A 52 -5.47 12.32 7.17
CA MET A 52 -4.57 13.21 7.94
C MET A 52 -3.83 12.51 9.10
N LYS A 53 -3.84 11.18 9.17
CA LYS A 53 -3.00 10.39 10.09
C LYS A 53 -1.81 9.80 9.36
N GLU A 54 -0.65 9.92 9.97
CA GLU A 54 0.60 9.33 9.49
C GLU A 54 0.63 7.84 9.84
N CYS A 55 0.91 7.01 8.84
CA CYS A 55 1.11 5.58 9.00
C CYS A 55 2.62 5.35 9.07
N LYS A 56 3.12 5.07 10.28
CA LYS A 56 4.57 4.99 10.57
C LYS A 56 5.03 3.61 10.97
N ASP A 57 4.28 2.94 11.83
CA ASP A 57 4.56 1.56 12.23
C ASP A 57 3.88 0.55 11.30
N TYR A 58 4.38 -0.68 11.28
CA TYR A 58 3.86 -1.79 10.49
C TYR A 58 2.32 -1.89 10.51
N THR A 59 1.72 -1.82 11.71
CA THR A 59 0.27 -2.01 11.89
C THR A 59 -0.51 -0.84 11.28
N SER A 60 -0.03 0.38 11.46
CA SER A 60 -0.64 1.57 10.88
C SER A 60 -0.53 1.55 9.35
N ILE A 61 0.63 1.15 8.79
CA ILE A 61 0.85 1.02 7.34
C ILE A 61 -0.09 -0.03 6.75
N PHE A 62 -0.18 -1.22 7.36
CA PHE A 62 -1.11 -2.27 6.94
C PHE A 62 -2.56 -1.75 6.87
N ASN A 63 -3.00 -1.06 7.93
CA ASN A 63 -4.36 -0.52 7.99
C ASN A 63 -4.61 0.56 6.93
N CYS A 64 -3.63 1.42 6.66
CA CYS A 64 -3.72 2.43 5.61
C CYS A 64 -3.82 1.80 4.22
N LEU A 65 -3.01 0.77 3.93
CA LEU A 65 -3.09 0.02 2.68
C LEU A 65 -4.44 -0.68 2.54
N LYS A 66 -4.92 -1.35 3.60
CA LYS A 66 -6.23 -2.00 3.64
C LYS A 66 -7.37 -1.02 3.35
N HIS A 67 -7.38 0.12 4.03
CA HIS A 67 -8.43 1.11 3.86
C HIS A 67 -8.44 1.71 2.44
N ARG A 68 -7.27 2.01 1.87
CA ARG A 68 -7.14 2.44 0.47
C ARG A 68 -7.59 1.36 -0.52
N ALA A 69 -7.21 0.10 -0.30
CA ALA A 69 -7.65 -1.00 -1.15
C ALA A 69 -9.18 -1.15 -1.13
N LEU A 70 -9.81 -1.09 0.05
CA LEU A 70 -11.26 -1.16 0.19
C LEU A 70 -12.01 -0.02 -0.51
N LYS A 71 -11.42 1.19 -0.58
CA LYS A 71 -11.99 2.30 -1.36
C LYS A 71 -12.09 1.99 -2.85
N ARG A 72 -11.16 1.20 -3.40
CA ARG A 72 -11.17 0.79 -4.82
C ARG A 72 -12.24 -0.25 -5.16
N TYR A 73 -12.76 -0.95 -4.16
CA TYR A 73 -13.82 -1.95 -4.33
C TYR A 73 -15.24 -1.39 -4.11
N LYS A 74 -15.36 -0.09 -3.77
CA LYS A 74 -16.63 0.62 -3.59
C LYS A 74 -16.95 1.48 -4.79
#